data_AF-A0AAE4Z871-F1
#
_entry.id   AF-A0AAE4Z871-F1
#
_cell.length_a   1.000
_cell.length_b   1.000
_cell.length_c   1.000
_cell.angle_alpha   90.00
_cell.angle_beta   90.00
_cell.angle_gamma   90.00
#
_symmetry.space_group_name_H-M   'P 1'
#
loop_
_entity.id
_entity.type
_entity.pdbx_description
1 polymer ?
#
loop_
_entity_poly.entity_id
_entity_poly.type
_entity_poly.pdbx_seq_one_letter_code
_entity_poly.pdbx_strand_id
1 'polypeptide(L)'
;MLLGAFAWQQEGWKTPPVIAHGVEGQETCLMCHNPDGGMVPAPATHTERPNEICLWCHAEDAAVQTTAPPAMPHGVEGQEDCGMCHGAEGMKPMPADHEGRDKQYCTLCHTPAA
;
A
#
# COMPACT_ATOMS: atom_id res chain seq x y z
N MET A 1 -19.84 8.31 26.72
CA MET A 1 -18.89 9.29 26.16
C MET A 1 -17.57 8.58 25.92
N LEU A 2 -17.34 8.09 24.70
CA LEU A 2 -16.05 7.53 24.28
C LEU A 2 -15.51 8.45 23.19
N LEU A 3 -14.54 9.27 23.58
CA LEU A 3 -13.85 10.21 22.71
C LEU A 3 -12.79 9.46 21.89
N GLY A 4 -12.87 9.59 20.57
CA GLY A 4 -11.70 9.79 19.71
C GLY A 4 -10.82 8.59 19.36
N ALA A 5 -11.29 7.68 18.50
CA ALA A 5 -10.40 6.82 17.69
C ALA A 5 -10.45 7.15 16.18
N PHE A 6 -11.25 8.12 15.76
CA PHE A 6 -11.61 8.32 14.34
C PHE A 6 -10.75 9.34 13.58
N ALA A 7 -9.71 9.92 14.17
CA ALA A 7 -8.93 10.99 13.52
C ALA A 7 -7.77 10.51 12.64
N TRP A 8 -7.61 9.20 12.42
CA TRP A 8 -6.39 8.64 11.79
C TRP A 8 -6.67 7.60 10.69
N GLN A 9 -7.92 7.18 10.49
CA GLN A 9 -8.26 6.27 9.40
C GLN A 9 -8.31 7.08 8.10
N GLN A 10 -7.67 6.62 7.04
CA GLN A 10 -7.86 7.25 5.73
C GLN A 10 -9.32 7.20 5.32
N GLU A 11 -9.92 8.38 5.22
CA GLU A 11 -11.26 8.53 4.65
C GLU A 11 -11.22 8.02 3.21
N GLY A 12 -12.11 7.07 2.90
CA GLY A 12 -12.23 6.54 1.54
C GLY A 12 -11.22 5.44 1.16
N TRP A 13 -10.42 4.92 2.09
CA TRP A 13 -9.65 3.69 1.83
C TRP A 13 -10.59 2.56 1.40
N LYS A 14 -10.29 1.93 0.27
CA LYS A 14 -11.00 0.74 -0.21
C LYS A 14 -10.08 -0.45 -0.12
N THR A 15 -10.43 -1.40 0.74
CA THR A 15 -9.69 -2.66 0.88
C THR A 15 -9.59 -3.36 -0.47
N PRO A 16 -8.37 -3.66 -0.95
CA PRO A 16 -8.17 -4.39 -2.19
C PRO A 16 -8.74 -5.82 -2.09
N PRO A 17 -9.27 -6.41 -3.17
CA PRO A 17 -9.70 -7.80 -3.14
C PRO A 17 -8.51 -8.74 -2.89
N VAL A 18 -8.75 -9.84 -2.17
CA VAL A 18 -7.77 -10.92 -1.99
C VAL A 18 -7.69 -11.76 -3.28
N ILE A 19 -6.50 -12.29 -3.60
CA ILE A 19 -6.29 -13.18 -4.74
C ILE A 19 -7.15 -14.44 -4.58
N ALA A 20 -7.90 -14.80 -5.62
CA ALA A 20 -8.86 -15.91 -5.59
C ALA A 20 -8.24 -17.30 -5.87
N HIS A 21 -6.95 -17.36 -6.17
CA HIS A 21 -6.21 -18.58 -6.51
C HIS A 21 -4.85 -18.64 -5.80
N GLY A 22 -4.24 -19.82 -5.76
CA GLY A 22 -2.87 -19.97 -5.25
C GLY A 22 -1.86 -19.24 -6.14
N VAL A 23 -0.80 -18.71 -5.53
CA VAL A 23 0.27 -17.98 -6.24
C VAL A 23 1.54 -18.80 -6.46
N GLU A 24 1.64 -19.98 -5.85
CA GLU A 24 2.78 -20.89 -6.03
C GLU A 24 2.90 -21.32 -7.51
N GLY A 25 4.04 -21.01 -8.14
CA GLY A 25 4.28 -21.19 -9.56
C GLY A 25 3.60 -20.16 -10.47
N GLN A 26 2.97 -19.13 -9.91
CA GLN A 26 2.26 -18.04 -10.60
C GLN A 26 2.67 -16.66 -10.06
N GLU A 27 3.88 -16.53 -9.56
CA GLU A 27 4.39 -15.34 -8.87
C GLU A 27 4.57 -14.15 -9.83
N THR A 28 4.68 -14.41 -11.14
CA THR A 28 4.68 -13.35 -12.16
C THR A 28 3.24 -12.96 -12.51
N CYS A 29 2.56 -12.33 -11.55
CA CYS A 29 1.18 -11.83 -11.64
C CYS A 29 0.87 -11.16 -12.99
N LEU A 30 1.78 -10.31 -13.47
CA LEU A 30 1.58 -9.53 -14.70
C LEU A 30 1.55 -10.38 -15.99
N MET A 31 1.92 -11.67 -15.97
CA MET A 31 1.72 -12.53 -17.14
C MET A 31 0.23 -12.69 -17.48
N CYS A 32 -0.63 -12.74 -16.46
CA CYS A 32 -2.07 -12.92 -16.62
C CYS A 32 -2.86 -11.65 -16.29
N HIS A 33 -2.33 -10.81 -15.39
CA HIS A 33 -3.01 -9.63 -14.88
C HIS A 33 -2.49 -8.30 -15.45
N ASN A 34 -1.76 -8.32 -16.57
CA ASN A 34 -1.31 -7.09 -17.21
C ASN A 34 -2.48 -6.11 -17.44
N PRO A 35 -2.45 -4.87 -16.91
CA PRO A 35 -3.50 -3.87 -17.13
C PRO A 35 -3.77 -3.57 -18.61
N ASP A 36 -2.77 -3.73 -19.48
CA ASP A 36 -2.84 -3.41 -20.91
C ASP A 36 -3.33 -4.58 -21.78
N GLY A 37 -3.85 -5.66 -21.18
CA GLY A 37 -4.50 -6.75 -21.93
C GLY A 37 -4.13 -8.17 -21.52
N GLY A 38 -3.83 -8.41 -20.23
CA GLY A 38 -3.69 -9.77 -19.70
C GLY A 38 -4.96 -10.63 -19.85
N MET A 39 -4.89 -11.92 -19.51
CA MET A 39 -6.04 -12.82 -19.53
C MET A 39 -7.17 -12.36 -18.59
N VAL A 40 -6.81 -11.85 -17.41
CA VAL A 40 -7.72 -11.24 -16.44
C VAL A 40 -7.08 -9.90 -16.01
N PRO A 41 -7.17 -8.84 -16.83
CA PRO A 41 -6.43 -7.61 -16.59
C PRO A 41 -6.69 -7.02 -15.21
N ALA A 42 -5.64 -6.56 -14.53
CA ALA A 42 -5.80 -5.66 -13.40
C ALA A 42 -6.44 -4.33 -13.85
N PRO A 43 -7.03 -3.54 -12.92
CA PRO A 43 -7.60 -2.25 -13.28
C PRO A 43 -6.56 -1.32 -13.91
N ALA A 44 -6.97 -0.48 -14.87
CA ALA A 44 -6.08 0.49 -15.53
C ALA A 44 -5.37 1.46 -14.55
N THR A 45 -5.89 1.64 -13.34
CA THR A 45 -5.20 2.39 -12.26
C THR A 45 -3.95 1.70 -11.72
N HIS A 46 -3.65 0.49 -12.19
CA HIS A 46 -2.46 -0.29 -11.85
C HIS A 46 -1.40 -0.24 -12.95
N THR A 47 -1.58 0.58 -13.98
CA THR A 47 -0.53 0.88 -14.97
C THR A 47 0.74 1.30 -14.23
N GLU A 48 1.89 0.78 -14.69
CA GLU A 48 3.23 1.00 -14.11
C GLU A 48 3.48 0.41 -12.71
N ARG A 49 2.52 -0.34 -12.13
CA ARG A 49 2.80 -1.09 -10.90
C ARG A 49 3.64 -2.32 -11.24
N PRO A 50 4.84 -2.47 -10.64
CA PRO A 50 5.67 -3.62 -10.93
C PRO A 50 5.11 -4.87 -10.24
N ASN A 51 5.59 -6.04 -10.66
CA ASN A 51 5.02 -7.31 -10.24
C ASN A 51 5.15 -7.56 -8.72
N GLU A 52 6.22 -7.04 -8.12
CA GLU A 52 6.64 -7.32 -6.75
C GLU A 52 5.71 -6.68 -5.70
N ILE A 53 4.92 -5.68 -6.09
CA ILE A 53 4.07 -4.94 -5.14
C ILE A 53 2.65 -5.49 -5.05
N CYS A 54 2.27 -6.44 -5.91
CA CYS A 54 0.91 -6.98 -5.96
C CYS A 54 0.50 -7.61 -4.61
N LEU A 55 1.42 -8.37 -3.99
CA LEU A 55 1.17 -9.07 -2.73
C LEU A 55 1.13 -8.14 -1.51
N TRP A 56 1.63 -6.90 -1.60
CA TRP A 56 1.49 -5.93 -0.51
C TRP A 56 0.04 -5.55 -0.24
N CYS A 57 -0.82 -5.73 -1.24
CA CYS A 57 -2.24 -5.42 -1.17
C CYS A 57 -3.10 -6.67 -1.24
N HIS A 58 -2.83 -7.57 -2.18
CA HIS A 58 -3.77 -8.63 -2.56
C HIS A 58 -3.52 -9.99 -1.90
N ALA A 59 -2.44 -10.14 -1.12
CA ALA A 59 -2.24 -11.34 -0.29
C ALA A 59 -3.31 -11.38 0.83
N GLU A 60 -3.76 -12.58 1.20
CA GLU A 60 -4.77 -12.77 2.24
C GLU A 60 -4.32 -12.19 3.59
N ASP A 61 -3.03 -12.33 3.89
CA ASP A 61 -2.39 -11.87 5.11
C ASP A 61 -1.76 -10.48 5.00
N ALA A 62 -1.95 -9.76 3.89
CA ALA A 62 -1.49 -8.38 3.77
C ALA A 62 -2.15 -7.50 4.84
N ALA A 63 -1.36 -6.66 5.53
CA ALA A 63 -1.84 -5.82 6.63
C ALA A 63 -3.07 -4.97 6.25
N VAL A 64 -3.12 -4.49 4.99
CA VAL A 64 -4.21 -3.66 4.47
C VAL A 64 -5.56 -4.38 4.34
N GLN A 65 -5.58 -5.70 4.45
CA GLN A 65 -6.81 -6.51 4.46
C GLN A 65 -7.60 -6.35 5.75
N THR A 66 -6.92 -6.05 6.87
CA THR A 66 -7.55 -5.93 8.19
C THR A 66 -7.51 -4.52 8.74
N THR A 67 -6.53 -3.73 8.35
CA THR A 67 -6.29 -2.39 8.89
C THR A 67 -6.01 -1.41 7.76
N ALA A 68 -6.81 -0.36 7.62
CA ALA A 68 -6.50 0.67 6.63
C ALA A 68 -5.20 1.41 7.02
N PRO A 69 -4.39 1.83 6.04
CA PRO A 69 -3.23 2.65 6.33
C PRO A 69 -3.64 3.96 7.02
N PRO A 70 -2.85 4.45 8.00
CA PRO A 70 -3.10 5.74 8.62
C PRO A 70 -2.93 6.88 7.60
N ALA A 71 -3.73 7.93 7.76
CA ALA A 71 -3.56 9.17 6.99
C ALA A 71 -2.30 9.92 7.45
N MET A 72 -1.65 10.64 6.54
CA MET A 72 -0.51 11.50 6.89
C MET A 72 -1.03 12.77 7.57
N PRO A 73 -0.57 13.08 8.79
CA PRO A 73 -0.99 14.28 9.52
C PRO A 73 -0.28 15.56 9.03
N HIS A 74 0.56 15.45 8.01
CA HIS A 74 1.30 16.54 7.39
C HIS A 74 1.33 16.37 5.87
N GLY A 75 1.60 17.46 5.15
CA GLY A 75 1.88 17.42 3.72
C GLY A 75 3.24 16.80 3.41
N VAL A 76 3.46 16.46 2.13
CA VAL A 76 4.73 15.89 1.63
C VAL A 76 5.58 16.89 0.85
N GLU A 77 5.05 18.07 0.54
CA GLU A 77 5.78 19.11 -0.21
C GLU A 77 7.02 19.56 0.59
N GLY A 78 8.20 19.36 0.00
CA GLY A 78 9.49 19.60 0.66
C GLY A 78 9.89 18.54 1.69
N GLN A 79 9.16 17.42 1.78
CA GLN A 79 9.39 16.28 2.68
C GLN A 79 9.26 14.93 1.95
N GLU A 80 9.67 14.89 0.68
CA GLU A 80 9.49 13.73 -0.20
C GLU A 80 10.40 12.55 0.18
N ASP A 81 11.51 12.81 0.88
CA ASP A 81 12.38 11.74 1.40
C ASP A 81 11.84 11.23 2.75
N CYS A 82 10.77 10.44 2.69
CA CYS A 82 10.02 9.95 3.85
C CYS A 82 10.93 9.31 4.91
N GLY A 83 11.99 8.62 4.46
CA GLY A 83 12.96 7.92 5.30
C GLY A 83 13.77 8.83 6.24
N MET A 84 13.86 10.13 5.97
CA MET A 84 14.55 11.06 6.88
C MET A 84 13.91 11.11 8.27
N CYS A 85 12.58 10.99 8.33
CA CYS A 85 11.83 10.98 9.59
C CYS A 85 11.26 9.60 9.93
N HIS A 86 10.98 8.78 8.91
CA HIS A 86 10.33 7.48 9.07
C HIS A 86 11.26 6.28 8.89
N GLY A 87 12.56 6.48 8.63
CA GLY A 87 13.56 5.42 8.60
C GLY A 87 13.75 4.75 9.98
N ALA A 88 14.54 3.68 10.03
CA ALA A 88 14.76 2.88 11.24
C ALA A 88 15.22 3.71 12.46
N GLU A 89 16.09 4.69 12.23
CA GLU A 89 16.61 5.63 13.25
C GLU A 89 15.91 7.01 13.19
N GLY A 90 14.82 7.11 12.44
CA GLY A 90 14.07 8.35 12.25
C GLY A 90 13.28 8.77 13.48
N MET A 91 12.70 9.97 13.44
CA MET A 91 11.86 10.51 14.52
C MET A 91 10.64 9.62 14.81
N LYS A 92 10.06 8.99 13.79
CA LYS A 92 8.90 8.10 13.91
C LYS A 92 9.07 6.92 12.95
N PRO A 93 9.87 5.91 13.31
CA PRO A 93 10.19 4.80 12.42
C PRO A 93 8.93 4.07 11.91
N MET A 94 9.00 3.58 10.67
CA MET A 94 7.98 2.70 10.11
C MET A 94 7.90 1.38 10.88
N PRO A 95 6.72 0.72 10.92
CA PRO A 95 6.62 -0.62 11.44
C PRO A 95 7.44 -1.63 10.60
N ALA A 96 7.79 -2.77 11.19
CA ALA A 96 8.65 -3.78 10.55
C ALA A 96 8.08 -4.36 9.25
N ASP A 97 6.74 -4.37 9.08
CA ASP A 97 6.07 -4.86 7.87
C ASP A 97 6.26 -3.96 6.64
N HIS A 98 6.96 -2.82 6.79
CA HIS A 98 7.40 -1.95 5.70
C HIS A 98 8.80 -2.30 5.17
N GLU A 99 9.47 -3.31 5.73
CA GLU A 99 10.77 -3.76 5.26
C GLU A 99 10.75 -4.09 3.75
N GLY A 100 11.77 -3.62 3.03
CA GLY A 100 11.91 -3.85 1.60
C GLY A 100 11.00 -3.02 0.69
N ARG A 101 10.12 -2.16 1.23
CA ARG A 101 9.30 -1.26 0.40
C ARG A 101 10.10 -0.03 -0.01
N ASP A 102 10.11 0.25 -1.31
CA ASP A 102 10.75 1.46 -1.84
C ASP A 102 9.95 2.71 -1.44
N LYS A 103 10.68 3.79 -1.13
CA LYS A 103 10.11 5.08 -0.69
C LYS A 103 9.14 5.71 -1.71
N GLN A 104 9.27 5.40 -2.99
CA GLN A 104 8.35 5.89 -4.01
C GLN A 104 6.91 5.38 -3.83
N TYR A 105 6.70 4.30 -3.08
CA TYR A 105 5.39 3.70 -2.88
C TYR A 105 4.71 4.13 -1.57
N CYS A 106 5.32 4.99 -0.74
CA CYS A 106 4.72 5.42 0.52
C CYS A 106 3.33 6.04 0.29
N THR A 107 3.20 6.88 -0.73
CA THR A 107 1.93 7.57 -1.05
C THR A 107 0.91 6.70 -1.77
N LEU A 108 1.25 5.44 -2.10
CA LEU A 108 0.28 4.49 -2.64
C LEU A 108 -0.74 4.09 -1.56
N CYS A 109 -0.24 3.93 -0.34
CA CYS A 109 -1.04 3.54 0.82
C CYS A 109 -1.31 4.72 1.74
N HIS A 110 -0.39 5.68 1.88
CA HIS A 110 -0.51 6.80 2.81
C HIS A 110 -0.86 8.11 2.10
N THR A 111 -2.07 8.61 2.28
CA THR A 111 -2.48 9.92 1.73
C THR A 111 -2.56 10.97 2.83
N PRO A 112 -2.36 12.27 2.52
CA PRO A 112 -2.64 13.35 3.46
C PRO A 112 -4.07 13.23 4.02
N ALA A 113 -4.24 13.56 5.30
CA ALA A 113 -5.57 13.82 5.83
C ALA A 113 -6.22 14.98 5.06
N ALA A 114 -7.53 14.87 4.80
CA ALA A 114 -8.31 15.90 4.14
C ALA A 114 -8.54 17.12 5.05
#